data_AF-A0A6N8G1P9-F1
#
_entry.id   AF-A0A6N8G1P9-F1
#
_cell.length_a   1.000
_cell.length_b   1.000
_cell.length_c   1.000
_cell.angle_alpha   90.00
_cell.angle_beta   90.00
_cell.angle_gamma   90.00
#
_symmetry.space_group_name_H-M   'P 1'
#
loop_
_entity.id
_entity.type
_entity.pdbx_description
1 polymer ?
#
loop_
_entity_poly.entity_id
_entity_poly.type
_entity_poly.pdbx_seq_one_letter_code
_entity_poly.pdbx_strand_id
1 'polypeptide(L)'
;MDDRLPNLKQAIAVSKKVQSLLLSIKPENAKPTTLVFSSPTGKPINYNNFTKRAWHTIVDLIKPNTTPYNCRDTFITLQLLNGVPSAVIAKWCDTSTQMIYKSYADKLNLSQLRPID
;
A
#
# COMPACT_ATOMS: atom_id res chain seq x y z
N MET A 1 9.65 25.34 -2.29
CA MET A 1 10.15 24.45 -3.36
C MET A 1 9.31 23.19 -3.30
N ASP A 2 8.41 23.04 -4.25
CA ASP A 2 7.53 21.86 -4.38
C ASP A 2 8.27 20.85 -5.27
N ASP A 3 9.07 19.98 -4.64
CA ASP A 3 9.83 18.90 -5.30
C ASP A 3 8.95 17.69 -5.66
N ARG A 4 7.70 17.94 -6.08
CA ARG A 4 6.90 16.88 -6.70
C ARG A 4 7.44 16.62 -8.10
N LEU A 5 8.36 15.66 -8.17
CA LEU A 5 8.86 15.07 -9.42
C LEU A 5 7.68 14.73 -10.36
N PRO A 6 7.84 14.93 -11.68
CA PRO A 6 6.79 14.70 -12.66
C PRO A 6 6.29 13.25 -12.58
N ASN A 7 5.01 13.04 -12.91
CA ASN A 7 4.26 11.79 -12.91
C ASN A 7 5.07 10.59 -13.47
N LEU A 8 5.89 9.96 -12.61
CA LEU A 8 6.74 8.84 -12.98
C LEU A 8 5.85 7.60 -13.07
N LYS A 9 5.82 6.97 -14.24
CA LYS A 9 5.31 5.61 -14.41
C LYS A 9 6.14 4.67 -13.54
N GLN A 10 5.74 4.51 -12.28
CA GLN A 10 6.45 3.71 -11.31
C GLN A 10 5.96 2.27 -11.37
N ALA A 11 6.86 1.35 -11.76
CA ALA A 11 6.59 -0.08 -11.70
C ALA A 11 6.94 -0.64 -10.31
N ILE A 12 6.09 -1.54 -9.81
CA ILE A 12 6.33 -2.29 -8.57
C ILE A 12 6.15 -3.76 -8.90
N ALA A 13 7.13 -4.59 -8.55
CA ALA A 13 6.98 -6.04 -8.63
C ALA A 13 6.02 -6.50 -7.54
N VAL A 14 4.95 -7.20 -7.92
CA VAL A 14 3.95 -7.74 -6.99
C VAL A 14 4.04 -9.26 -6.95
N SER A 15 3.64 -9.87 -5.84
CA SER A 15 3.69 -11.32 -5.68
C SER A 15 2.83 -12.04 -6.72
N LYS A 16 3.17 -13.30 -7.03
CA LYS A 16 2.38 -14.14 -7.96
C LYS A 16 0.89 -14.17 -7.58
N LYS A 17 0.58 -14.22 -6.28
CA LYS A 17 -0.81 -14.18 -5.78
C LYS A 17 -1.55 -12.91 -6.21
N VAL A 18 -0.92 -11.74 -6.10
CA VAL A 18 -1.51 -10.48 -6.54
C VAL A 18 -1.63 -10.44 -8.05
N GLN A 19 -0.61 -10.90 -8.78
CA GLN A 19 -0.68 -10.98 -10.26
C GLN A 19 -1.86 -11.84 -10.71
N SER A 20 -2.02 -13.04 -10.14
CA SER A 20 -3.14 -13.95 -10.44
C SER A 20 -4.48 -13.32 -10.13
N LEU A 21 -4.63 -12.63 -8.99
CA LEU A 21 -5.86 -11.93 -8.63
C LEU A 21 -6.20 -10.82 -9.63
N LEU A 22 -5.22 -9.99 -10.00
CA LEU A 22 -5.42 -8.89 -10.95
C LEU A 22 -5.81 -9.40 -12.34
N LEU A 23 -5.21 -10.52 -12.78
CA LEU A 23 -5.57 -11.17 -14.03
C LEU A 23 -6.96 -11.80 -13.97
N SER A 24 -7.35 -12.41 -12.85
CA SER A 24 -8.66 -13.06 -12.72
C SER A 24 -9.84 -12.09 -12.73
N ILE A 25 -9.62 -10.83 -12.35
CA ILE A 25 -10.66 -9.78 -12.35
C ILE A 25 -10.60 -8.88 -13.59
N LYS A 26 -9.67 -9.13 -14.52
CA LYS A 26 -9.50 -8.31 -15.72
C LYS A 26 -10.63 -8.61 -16.72
N PRO A 27 -11.39 -7.61 -17.19
CA PRO A 27 -12.40 -7.82 -18.22
C PRO A 27 -11.76 -8.11 -19.58
N GLU A 28 -12.43 -8.90 -20.42
CA GLU A 28 -11.92 -9.32 -21.74
C GLU A 28 -11.54 -8.12 -22.63
N ASN A 29 -12.38 -7.09 -22.67
CA ASN A 29 -12.21 -5.89 -23.51
C ASN A 29 -11.68 -4.68 -22.73
N ALA A 30 -10.73 -4.90 -21.81
CA ALA A 30 -10.13 -3.83 -21.00
C ALA A 30 -9.39 -2.81 -21.89
N LYS A 31 -9.76 -1.53 -21.76
CA LYS A 31 -9.03 -0.39 -22.34
C LYS A 31 -8.00 0.13 -21.33
N PRO A 32 -6.98 0.91 -21.76
CA PRO A 32 -6.01 1.50 -20.83
C PRO A 32 -6.63 2.38 -19.73
N THR A 33 -7.82 2.92 -19.97
CA THR A 33 -8.59 3.74 -19.03
C THR A 33 -9.60 2.96 -18.20
N THR A 34 -9.74 1.65 -18.43
CA THR A 34 -10.63 0.79 -17.66
C THR A 34 -10.10 0.65 -16.23
N LEU A 35 -10.94 0.97 -15.25
CA LEU A 35 -10.61 0.79 -13.85
C LEU A 35 -10.52 -0.70 -13.51
N VAL A 36 -9.45 -1.10 -12.84
CA VAL A 36 -9.30 -2.46 -12.30
C VAL A 36 -10.23 -2.67 -11.10
N PHE A 37 -10.37 -1.64 -10.25
CA PHE A 37 -11.27 -1.64 -9.12
C PHE A 37 -12.26 -0.48 -9.25
N SER A 38 -13.50 -0.79 -9.61
CA SER A 38 -14.59 0.18 -9.69
C SER A 38 -15.50 0.13 -8.47
N SER A 39 -16.21 1.21 -8.20
CA SER A 39 -17.38 1.20 -7.32
C SER A 39 -18.47 0.27 -7.89
N PRO A 40 -19.49 -0.09 -7.10
CA PRO A 40 -20.67 -0.81 -7.60
C PRO A 40 -21.38 -0.10 -8.77
N THR A 41 -21.15 1.21 -8.95
CA THR A 41 -21.69 2.02 -10.04
C THR A 41 -20.71 2.23 -11.20
N GLY A 42 -19.58 1.52 -11.24
CA GLY A 42 -18.59 1.59 -12.32
C GLY A 42 -17.64 2.81 -12.26
N LYS A 43 -17.68 3.61 -11.20
CA LYS A 43 -16.86 4.83 -11.03
C LYS A 43 -15.57 4.54 -10.25
N PRO A 44 -14.58 5.45 -10.23
CA PRO A 44 -13.44 5.32 -9.32
C PRO A 44 -13.90 5.16 -7.86
N ILE A 45 -13.25 4.27 -7.12
CA ILE A 45 -13.54 4.08 -5.71
C ILE A 45 -13.18 5.36 -4.95
N ASN A 46 -14.15 5.89 -4.20
CA ASN A 46 -13.89 6.96 -3.25
C ASN A 46 -13.33 6.37 -1.95
N TYR A 47 -12.17 6.85 -1.51
CA TYR A 47 -11.46 6.32 -0.34
C TYR A 47 -12.30 6.35 0.95
N ASN A 48 -13.02 7.44 1.21
CA ASN A 48 -13.86 7.57 2.41
C ASN A 48 -15.02 6.57 2.39
N ASN A 49 -15.66 6.39 1.24
CA ASN A 49 -16.73 5.41 1.08
C ASN A 49 -16.20 3.98 1.23
N PHE A 50 -15.05 3.68 0.63
CA PHE A 50 -14.41 2.37 0.77
C PHE A 50 -14.07 2.05 2.23
N THR A 51 -13.47 3.02 2.92
CA THR A 51 -13.11 2.86 4.34
C THR A 51 -14.35 2.60 5.19
N LYS A 52 -15.41 3.41 5.04
CA LYS A 52 -16.63 3.29 5.84
C LYS A 52 -17.48 2.07 5.52
N ARG A 53 -17.58 1.68 4.25
CA ARG A 53 -18.60 0.71 3.79
C ARG A 53 -18.05 -0.66 3.42
N ALA A 54 -16.74 -0.79 3.23
CA ALA A 54 -16.09 -2.05 2.89
C ALA A 54 -15.04 -2.42 3.93
N TRP A 55 -14.11 -1.51 4.22
CA TRP A 55 -13.00 -1.78 5.12
C TRP A 55 -13.47 -2.11 6.54
N HIS A 56 -14.16 -1.17 7.21
CA HIS A 56 -14.60 -1.38 8.60
C HIS A 56 -15.51 -2.59 8.74
N THR A 57 -16.38 -2.83 7.77
CA THR A 57 -17.29 -3.99 7.76
C THR A 57 -16.57 -5.34 7.77
N ILE A 58 -15.40 -5.45 7.12
CA ILE A 58 -14.66 -6.71 6.99
C ILE A 58 -13.52 -6.79 8.00
N VAL A 59 -12.75 -5.71 8.11
CA VAL A 59 -11.47 -5.71 8.84
C VAL A 59 -11.68 -5.52 10.33
N ASP A 60 -12.70 -4.77 10.78
CA ASP A 60 -12.87 -4.51 12.21
C ASP A 60 -13.22 -5.79 13.00
N LEU A 61 -13.72 -6.82 12.33
CA LEU A 61 -13.94 -8.16 12.90
C LEU A 61 -12.63 -8.84 13.33
N ILE A 62 -11.50 -8.45 12.76
CA ILE A 62 -10.17 -9.05 12.97
C ILE A 62 -9.23 -8.06 13.66
N LYS A 63 -9.26 -6.79 13.23
CA LYS A 63 -8.38 -5.72 13.71
C LYS A 63 -9.11 -4.36 13.66
N PRO A 64 -9.90 -4.04 14.70
CA PRO A 64 -10.69 -2.81 14.75
C PRO A 64 -9.80 -1.56 14.76
N ASN A 65 -10.40 -0.43 14.39
CA ASN A 65 -9.79 0.90 14.40
C ASN A 65 -8.58 1.02 13.43
N THR A 66 -8.65 0.32 12.29
CA THR A 66 -7.67 0.43 11.23
C THR A 66 -8.28 1.04 9.98
N THR A 67 -7.42 1.52 9.08
CA THR A 67 -7.78 2.02 7.75
C THR A 67 -6.88 1.38 6.70
N PRO A 68 -7.23 1.46 5.40
CA PRO A 68 -6.35 0.99 4.34
C PRO A 68 -4.94 1.62 4.39
N TYR A 69 -4.80 2.84 4.93
CA TYR A 69 -3.50 3.48 5.12
C TYR A 69 -2.57 2.67 6.03
N ASN A 70 -3.11 1.98 7.04
CA ASN A 70 -2.30 1.14 7.92
C ASN A 70 -1.69 -0.06 7.18
N CYS A 71 -2.27 -0.51 6.06
CA CYS A 71 -1.62 -1.50 5.18
C CYS A 71 -0.36 -0.94 4.51
N ARG A 72 -0.35 0.35 4.14
CA ARG A 72 0.84 1.01 3.62
C ARG A 72 1.93 1.08 4.68
N ASP A 73 1.58 1.45 5.91
CA ASP A 73 2.51 1.44 7.05
C ASP A 73 3.11 0.05 7.30
N THR A 74 2.26 -0.97 7.28
CA THR A 74 2.67 -2.37 7.46
C THR A 74 3.58 -2.82 6.33
N PHE A 75 3.23 -2.51 5.09
CA PHE A 75 4.05 -2.82 3.92
C PHE A 75 5.43 -2.18 4.02
N ILE A 76 5.52 -0.87 4.31
CA ILE A 76 6.80 -0.17 4.47
C ILE A 76 7.64 -0.83 5.57
N THR A 77 7.04 -1.13 6.72
CA THR A 77 7.73 -1.79 7.84
C THR A 77 8.26 -3.16 7.45
N LEU A 78 7.45 -4.00 6.77
CA LEU A 78 7.88 -5.32 6.32
C LEU A 78 9.02 -5.24 5.30
N GLN A 79 8.98 -4.28 4.37
CA GLN A 79 10.07 -4.11 3.40
C GLN A 79 11.37 -3.63 4.06
N LEU A 80 11.29 -2.75 5.06
CA LEU A 80 12.46 -2.35 5.86
C LEU A 80 13.05 -3.55 6.62
N LEU A 81 12.22 -4.38 7.24
CA LEU A 81 12.65 -5.59 7.95
C LEU A 81 13.30 -6.62 7.00
N ASN A 82 12.84 -6.70 5.76
CA ASN A 82 13.44 -7.52 4.71
C ASN A 82 14.72 -6.91 4.11
N GLY A 83 15.23 -5.80 4.68
CA GLY A 83 16.47 -5.16 4.25
C GLY A 83 16.36 -4.35 2.96
N VAL A 84 15.14 -4.05 2.48
CA VAL A 84 14.97 -3.25 1.27
C VAL A 84 15.37 -1.79 1.55
N PRO A 85 16.23 -1.17 0.71
CA PRO A 85 16.65 0.21 0.92
C PRO A 85 15.48 1.19 0.98
N SER A 86 15.50 2.10 1.95
CA SER A 86 14.46 3.11 2.17
C SER A 86 14.16 3.95 0.93
N ALA A 87 15.17 4.26 0.10
CA ALA A 87 15.01 4.99 -1.15
C ALA A 87 14.17 4.22 -2.19
N VAL A 88 14.29 2.88 -2.23
CA VAL A 88 13.49 2.03 -3.11
C VAL A 88 12.04 1.99 -2.62
N ILE A 89 11.84 1.83 -1.31
CA ILE A 89 10.50 1.82 -0.70
C ILE A 89 9.81 3.18 -0.88
N ALA A 90 10.54 4.28 -0.68
CA ALA A 90 10.07 5.64 -0.91
C ALA A 90 9.52 5.82 -2.33
N LYS A 91 10.26 5.30 -3.32
CA LYS A 91 9.85 5.29 -4.72
C LYS A 91 8.60 4.44 -4.98
N TRP A 92 8.46 3.27 -4.36
CA TRP A 92 7.25 2.44 -4.49
C TRP A 92 6.02 3.04 -3.83
N CYS A 93 6.20 3.69 -2.69
CA CYS A 93 5.09 4.16 -1.87
C CYS A 93 4.71 5.62 -2.15
N ASP A 94 5.40 6.33 -3.05
CA ASP A 94 5.23 7.77 -3.27
C ASP A 94 5.36 8.56 -1.95
N THR A 95 6.53 8.44 -1.33
CA THR A 95 6.89 9.17 -0.11
C THR A 95 8.37 9.52 -0.13
N SER A 96 8.85 10.31 0.83
CA SER A 96 10.27 10.60 0.97
C SER A 96 10.96 9.63 1.92
N THR A 97 12.26 9.40 1.71
CA THR A 97 13.11 8.66 2.67
C THR A 97 13.04 9.29 4.06
N GLN A 98 13.04 10.62 4.13
CA GLN A 98 12.90 11.36 5.38
C GLN A 98 11.59 11.04 6.11
N MET A 99 10.46 10.96 5.39
CA MET A 99 9.18 10.55 5.97
C MET A 99 9.23 9.11 6.49
N ILE A 100 9.87 8.19 5.75
CA ILE A 100 10.06 6.80 6.22
C ILE A 100 10.89 6.77 7.51
N TYR A 101 12.03 7.44 7.57
CA TYR A 101 12.85 7.48 8.78
C TYR A 101 12.08 8.07 9.96
N LYS A 102 11.39 9.19 9.77
CA LYS A 102 10.58 9.82 10.81
C LYS A 102 9.49 8.90 11.35
N SER A 103 8.82 8.15 10.48
CA SER A 103 7.65 7.34 10.85
C SER A 103 7.98 5.94 11.34
N TYR A 104 9.14 5.38 10.98
CA TYR A 104 9.45 3.96 11.21
C TYR A 104 10.83 3.68 11.83
N ALA A 105 11.72 4.67 11.99
CA ALA A 105 13.04 4.43 12.60
C ALA A 105 12.93 3.87 14.02
N ASP A 106 12.07 4.47 14.86
CA ASP A 106 11.88 4.03 16.25
C ASP A 106 11.29 2.61 16.32
N LYS A 107 10.36 2.28 15.41
CA LYS A 107 9.74 0.95 15.35
C LYS A 107 10.75 -0.13 14.93
N LEU A 108 11.66 0.21 14.02
CA LEU A 108 12.70 -0.71 13.56
C LEU A 108 13.73 -0.97 14.65
N ASN A 109 14.20 0.10 15.32
CA ASN A 109 15.11 0.00 16.46
C ASN A 109 14.51 -0.89 17.57
N LEU A 110 13.23 -0.68 17.91
CA LEU A 110 12.53 -1.51 18.90
C LEU A 110 12.37 -2.97 18.45
N SER A 111 12.20 -3.22 17.15
CA SER A 111 12.06 -4.58 16.63
C SER A 111 13.35 -5.39 16.70
N GLN A 112 14.50 -4.74 16.55
CA GLN A 112 15.83 -5.35 16.64
C GLN A 112 16.28 -5.63 18.08
N LEU A 113 15.66 -4.99 19.07
CA LEU A 113 15.95 -5.17 20.49
C LEU A 113 15.11 -6.27 21.15
N ARG A 114 14.15 -6.87 20.43
CA ARG A 114 13.38 -7.99 20.98
C ARG A 114 14.27 -9.22 21.09
N PRO A 115 14.30 -9.90 22.25
CA PRO A 115 15.05 -11.15 22.41
C PRO A 115 14.64 -12.14 21.32
N ILE A 116 15.62 -12.86 20.79
CA ILE A 116 15.37 -14.04 19.97
C ILE A 116 14.91 -15.11 20.97
N ASP A 117 13.61 -15.37 21.02
CA ASP A 117 13.04 -16.53 21.71
C ASP A 117 13.50 -17.83 21.02
#